data_AF-A0A0S8J9M4-F1
#
_entry.id   AF-A0A0S8J9M4-F1
#
_cell.length_a   1.000
_cell.length_b   1.000
_cell.length_c   1.000
_cell.angle_alpha   90.00
_cell.angle_beta   90.00
_cell.angle_gamma   90.00
#
_symmetry.space_group_name_H-M   'P 1'
#
loop_
_entity.id
_entity.type
_entity.pdbx_description
1 polymer ?
#
loop_
_entity_poly.entity_id
_entity_poly.type
_entity_poly.pdbx_seq_one_letter_code
_entity_poly.pdbx_strand_id
1 'polypeptide(L)'
;KIIVPAFSVGRTQVFVYCLHELFNEGRLPRIPIFVDSPLSLNATEVFRRHPECYDAETRAMLETSRDAFGFSGLHYVKSVEESKALNARPGPCVIISASGMCEAGRVLHHLKNNIEDPANCVLVIGYMAENTLGRKIVERQNRVRIFGETYQLRAEVAILNVFSAHAGADDLAEFATQVAGRRTAGRLRKVFVVHGEPDRSVPLVERLRKELNDVEVYYPKRGSHFEI
;
A
#
# COMPACT_ATOMS: atom_id res chain seq x y z
N LYS A 1 13.68 -14.42 4.75
CA LYS A 1 12.86 -13.34 5.36
C LYS A 1 11.99 -12.68 4.29
N ILE A 2 10.82 -12.18 4.66
CA ILE A 2 9.93 -11.43 3.75
C ILE A 2 9.89 -9.98 4.23
N ILE A 3 10.40 -9.05 3.43
CA ILE A 3 10.35 -7.61 3.72
C ILE A 3 9.14 -7.02 2.99
N VAL A 4 8.24 -6.38 3.73
CA VAL A 4 7.00 -5.80 3.19
C VAL A 4 7.05 -4.28 3.37
N PRO A 5 7.45 -3.50 2.34
CA PRO A 5 7.33 -2.06 2.36
C PRO A 5 5.86 -1.65 2.41
N ALA A 6 5.47 -0.91 3.45
CA ALA A 6 4.09 -0.47 3.63
C ALA A 6 4.00 0.96 4.17
N PHE A 7 2.97 1.71 3.74
CA PHE A 7 2.67 3.01 4.35
C PHE A 7 2.13 2.82 5.76
N SER A 8 2.62 3.64 6.69
CA SER A 8 2.29 3.49 8.12
C SER A 8 0.80 3.61 8.44
N VAL A 9 0.05 4.34 7.60
CA VAL A 9 -1.39 4.55 7.76
C VAL A 9 -2.11 3.94 6.56
N GLY A 10 -3.19 3.21 6.82
CA GLY A 10 -4.02 2.54 5.83
C GLY A 10 -3.46 1.18 5.42
N ARG A 11 -2.37 1.14 4.65
CA ARG A 11 -1.92 -0.12 4.00
C ARG A 11 -1.38 -1.15 4.99
N THR A 12 -0.61 -0.73 5.98
CA THR A 12 -0.17 -1.65 7.05
C THR A 12 -1.36 -2.28 7.76
N GLN A 13 -2.40 -1.51 8.10
CA GLN A 13 -3.57 -2.00 8.84
C GLN A 13 -4.39 -2.99 8.01
N VAL A 14 -4.65 -2.69 6.73
CA VAL A 14 -5.36 -3.61 5.83
C VAL A 14 -4.57 -4.91 5.65
N PHE A 15 -3.25 -4.84 5.48
CA PHE A 15 -2.43 -6.04 5.33
C PHE A 15 -2.42 -6.89 6.61
N VAL A 16 -2.32 -6.26 7.78
CA VAL A 16 -2.41 -6.94 9.08
C VAL A 16 -3.77 -7.59 9.29
N TYR A 17 -4.86 -6.90 8.91
CA TYR A 17 -6.22 -7.46 8.95
C TYR A 17 -6.32 -8.72 8.10
N CYS A 18 -5.87 -8.69 6.84
CA CYS A 18 -5.89 -9.88 5.98
C CYS A 18 -5.03 -11.03 6.53
N LEU A 19 -3.88 -10.73 7.15
CA LEU A 19 -3.07 -11.74 7.82
C LEU A 19 -3.78 -12.34 9.03
N HIS A 20 -4.55 -11.53 9.77
CA HIS A 20 -5.36 -12.02 10.88
C HIS A 20 -6.47 -12.94 10.39
N GLU A 21 -7.19 -12.60 9.32
CA GLU A 21 -8.19 -13.49 8.72
C GLU A 21 -7.58 -14.83 8.29
N LEU A 22 -6.43 -14.80 7.60
CA LEU A 22 -5.70 -16.03 7.24
C LEU A 22 -5.25 -16.84 8.47
N PHE A 23 -4.92 -16.17 9.58
CA PHE A 23 -4.59 -16.81 10.84
C PHE A 23 -5.81 -17.50 11.46
N ASN A 24 -6.97 -16.83 11.50
CA ASN A 24 -8.22 -17.37 12.01
C ASN A 24 -8.69 -18.58 11.19
N GLU A 25 -8.48 -18.56 9.87
CA GLU A 25 -8.75 -19.67 8.97
C GLU A 25 -7.73 -20.82 9.05
N GLY A 26 -6.65 -20.68 9.83
CA GLY A 26 -5.57 -21.67 9.93
C GLY A 26 -4.73 -21.82 8.65
N ARG A 27 -4.82 -20.86 7.73
CA ARG A 27 -4.10 -20.85 6.44
C ARG A 27 -2.77 -20.12 6.52
N LEU A 28 -2.57 -19.29 7.55
CA LEU A 28 -1.30 -18.62 7.78
C LEU A 28 -0.30 -19.59 8.44
N PRO A 29 0.87 -19.85 7.83
CA PRO A 29 1.93 -20.63 8.46
C PRO A 29 2.35 -19.98 9.79
N ARG A 30 2.79 -20.79 10.76
CA ARG A 30 3.30 -20.29 12.05
C ARG A 30 4.68 -19.65 11.89
N ILE A 31 4.71 -18.44 11.32
CA ILE A 31 5.90 -17.61 11.15
C ILE A 31 5.73 -16.30 11.93
N PRO A 32 6.79 -15.78 12.57
CA PRO A 32 6.70 -14.53 13.29
C PRO A 32 6.59 -13.34 12.31
N ILE A 33 5.67 -12.43 12.62
CA ILE A 33 5.36 -11.26 11.80
C ILE A 33 5.60 -10.01 12.64
N PHE A 34 6.39 -9.08 12.12
CA PHE A 34 6.78 -7.86 12.80
C PHE A 34 6.27 -6.64 12.04
N VAL A 35 5.58 -5.74 12.73
CA VAL A 35 5.27 -4.39 12.24
C VAL A 35 6.32 -3.45 12.82
N ASP A 36 7.31 -3.09 12.01
CA ASP A 36 8.43 -2.25 12.40
C ASP A 36 8.30 -0.81 11.90
N SER A 37 7.44 -0.07 12.60
CA SER A 37 7.25 1.37 12.41
C SER A 37 6.50 1.94 13.62
N PRO A 38 7.12 2.83 14.41
CA PRO A 38 6.46 3.48 15.54
C PRO A 38 5.20 4.24 15.10
N LEU A 39 5.25 4.84 13.91
CA LEU A 39 4.10 5.52 13.33
C LEU A 39 2.99 4.53 12.95
N SER A 40 3.33 3.34 12.41
CA SER A 40 2.32 2.33 12.10
C SER A 40 1.61 1.85 13.35
N LEU A 41 2.36 1.63 14.43
CA LEU A 41 1.77 1.25 15.70
C LEU A 41 0.85 2.35 16.26
N ASN A 42 1.31 3.60 16.28
CA ASN A 42 0.48 4.72 16.74
C ASN A 42 -0.79 4.87 15.88
N ALA A 43 -0.67 4.70 14.57
CA ALA A 43 -1.82 4.70 13.66
C ALA A 43 -2.77 3.54 13.97
N THR A 44 -2.26 2.32 14.15
CA THR A 44 -3.09 1.17 14.53
C THR A 44 -3.83 1.40 15.85
N GLU A 45 -3.22 2.07 16.83
CA GLU A 45 -3.93 2.44 18.07
C GLU A 45 -5.07 3.44 17.84
N VAL A 46 -4.94 4.34 16.87
CA VAL A 46 -6.06 5.20 16.47
C VAL A 46 -7.18 4.35 15.87
N PHE A 47 -6.87 3.41 14.97
CA PHE A 47 -7.90 2.52 14.41
C PHE A 47 -8.62 1.77 15.54
N ARG A 48 -7.89 1.13 16.46
CA ARG A 48 -8.47 0.39 17.61
C ARG A 48 -9.43 1.23 18.45
N ARG A 49 -9.21 2.54 18.57
CA ARG A 49 -10.06 3.45 19.34
C ARG A 49 -11.32 3.90 18.59
N HIS A 50 -11.39 3.68 17.27
CA HIS A 50 -12.45 4.15 16.40
C HIS A 50 -13.14 3.02 15.61
N PRO A 51 -13.68 1.97 16.27
CA PRO A 51 -14.39 0.88 15.59
C PRO A 51 -15.66 1.32 14.86
N GLU A 52 -16.22 2.49 15.19
CA GLU A 52 -17.35 3.09 14.48
C GLU A 52 -17.04 3.42 13.01
N CYS A 53 -15.76 3.58 12.65
CA CYS A 53 -15.30 3.86 11.30
C CYS A 53 -15.13 2.60 10.44
N TYR A 54 -15.32 1.42 11.02
CA TYR A 54 -15.12 0.15 10.32
C TYR A 54 -16.33 -0.21 9.45
N ASP A 55 -16.05 -0.95 8.37
CA ASP A 55 -17.09 -1.58 7.57
C ASP A 55 -17.76 -2.73 8.35
N ALA A 56 -18.84 -3.28 7.77
CA ALA A 56 -19.61 -4.33 8.42
C ALA A 56 -18.77 -5.61 8.66
N GLU A 57 -17.87 -5.94 7.72
CA GLU A 57 -17.03 -7.14 7.79
C GLU A 57 -16.03 -7.05 8.95
N THR A 58 -15.29 -5.94 9.04
CA THR A 58 -14.32 -5.73 10.12
C THR A 58 -15.02 -5.64 11.48
N ARG A 59 -16.24 -5.08 11.54
CA ARG A 59 -17.04 -5.09 12.78
C ARG A 59 -17.47 -6.50 13.18
N ALA A 60 -17.89 -7.34 12.23
CA ALA A 60 -18.26 -8.72 12.51
C ALA A 60 -17.06 -9.54 13.02
N MET A 61 -15.86 -9.29 12.50
CA MET A 61 -14.63 -9.88 13.01
C MET A 61 -14.42 -9.56 14.50
N LEU A 62 -14.77 -8.35 14.96
CA LEU A 62 -14.64 -7.96 16.36
C LEU A 62 -15.58 -8.73 17.31
N GLU A 63 -16.65 -9.34 16.81
CA GLU A 63 -17.54 -10.18 17.60
C GLU A 63 -16.88 -11.52 17.97
N THR A 64 -15.96 -12.00 17.12
CA THR A 64 -15.25 -13.28 17.30
C THR A 64 -13.82 -13.11 17.82
N SER A 65 -13.19 -11.97 17.53
CA SER A 65 -11.82 -11.63 17.97
C SER A 65 -11.79 -10.26 18.65
N ARG A 66 -11.08 -10.13 19.78
CA ARG A 66 -11.04 -8.87 20.54
C ARG A 66 -10.25 -7.74 19.87
N ASP A 67 -9.45 -8.04 18.84
CA ASP A 67 -8.59 -7.05 18.17
C ASP A 67 -8.39 -7.38 16.70
N ALA A 68 -8.97 -6.60 15.79
CA ALA A 68 -8.80 -6.78 14.34
C ALA A 68 -7.31 -6.74 13.89
N PHE A 69 -6.42 -6.13 14.68
CA PHE A 69 -5.01 -5.96 14.33
C PHE A 69 -4.05 -6.71 15.26
N GLY A 70 -4.50 -7.78 15.91
CA GLY A 70 -3.70 -8.55 16.85
C GLY A 70 -4.03 -10.04 16.84
N PHE A 71 -3.02 -10.86 16.54
CA PHE A 71 -3.11 -12.32 16.64
C PHE A 71 -1.80 -12.92 17.14
N SER A 72 -1.82 -14.21 17.50
CA SER A 72 -0.63 -14.91 18.00
C SER A 72 0.47 -14.96 16.93
N GLY A 73 1.64 -14.37 17.24
CA GLY A 73 2.78 -14.28 16.33
C GLY A 73 2.93 -12.93 15.60
N LEU A 74 1.99 -11.99 15.79
CA LEU A 74 2.14 -10.60 15.36
C LEU A 74 2.77 -9.75 16.46
N HIS A 75 3.84 -9.03 16.13
CA HIS A 75 4.61 -8.21 17.07
C HIS A 75 4.78 -6.78 16.53
N TYR A 76 4.45 -5.79 17.36
CA TYR A 76 4.66 -4.38 17.03
C TYR A 76 5.96 -3.87 17.65
N VAL A 77 6.90 -3.46 16.79
CA VAL A 77 8.25 -3.04 17.20
C VAL A 77 8.29 -1.53 17.43
N LYS A 78 8.64 -1.13 18.65
CA LYS A 78 8.77 0.28 19.04
C LYS A 78 10.22 0.73 19.01
N SER A 79 11.10 0.00 19.70
CA SER A 79 12.47 0.45 19.95
C SER A 79 13.35 0.32 18.71
N VAL A 80 14.40 1.14 18.67
CA VAL A 80 15.39 1.09 17.58
C VAL A 80 16.27 -0.16 17.73
N GLU A 81 16.52 -0.57 18.96
CA GLU A 81 17.30 -1.75 19.33
C GLU A 81 16.64 -3.03 18.83
N GLU A 82 15.33 -3.17 19.04
CA GLU A 82 14.54 -4.30 18.55
C GLU A 82 14.50 -4.32 17.02
N SER A 83 14.25 -3.17 16.38
CA SER A 83 14.31 -3.01 14.92
C SER A 83 15.64 -3.47 14.34
N LYS A 84 16.76 -3.07 14.96
CA LYS A 84 18.10 -3.50 14.54
C LYS A 84 18.29 -5.01 14.72
N ALA A 85 17.83 -5.57 15.84
CA ALA A 85 17.93 -6.99 16.14
C ALA A 85 17.17 -7.87 15.12
N LEU A 86 16.07 -7.38 14.53
CA LEU A 86 15.35 -8.10 13.48
C LEU A 86 16.20 -8.44 12.26
N ASN A 87 17.19 -7.61 11.92
CA ASN A 87 18.06 -7.88 10.77
C ASN A 87 18.92 -9.14 10.97
N ALA A 88 19.40 -9.33 12.20
CA ALA A 88 20.24 -10.48 12.58
C ALA A 88 19.42 -11.70 13.06
N ARG A 89 18.08 -11.59 13.14
CA ARG A 89 17.22 -12.67 13.63
C ARG A 89 17.38 -13.92 12.76
N PRO A 90 17.61 -15.11 13.37
CA PRO A 90 17.68 -16.37 12.65
C PRO A 90 16.28 -16.85 12.23
N GLY A 91 16.24 -17.60 11.13
CA GLY A 91 15.02 -18.24 10.62
C GLY A 91 14.09 -17.31 9.82
N PRO A 92 12.98 -17.85 9.31
CA PRO A 92 12.02 -17.10 8.52
C PRO A 92 11.18 -16.15 9.41
N CYS A 93 10.94 -14.96 8.90
CA CYS A 93 10.01 -13.98 9.48
C CYS A 93 9.48 -13.03 8.39
N VAL A 94 8.39 -12.35 8.70
CA VAL A 94 7.85 -11.23 7.91
C VAL A 94 8.14 -9.94 8.65
N ILE A 95 8.65 -8.92 7.94
CA ILE A 95 8.91 -7.59 8.49
C ILE A 95 8.15 -6.58 7.63
N ILE A 96 7.07 -6.04 8.17
CA ILE A 96 6.27 -4.96 7.59
C ILE A 96 6.86 -3.65 8.09
N SER A 97 7.40 -2.83 7.19
CA SER A 97 8.11 -1.61 7.60
C SER A 97 7.85 -0.44 6.66
N ALA A 98 7.84 0.75 7.25
CA ALA A 98 7.68 2.01 6.55
C ALA A 98 9.05 2.56 6.10
N SER A 99 9.13 3.31 4.99
CA SER A 99 8.03 3.82 4.15
C SER A 99 7.58 2.89 3.01
N GLY A 100 6.34 3.08 2.56
CA GLY A 100 5.69 2.22 1.56
C GLY A 100 6.34 2.20 0.18
N MET A 101 7.14 3.23 -0.17
CA MET A 101 7.87 3.31 -1.44
C MET A 101 9.39 3.13 -1.31
N CYS A 102 9.86 2.70 -0.12
CA CYS A 102 11.27 2.50 0.18
C CYS A 102 12.15 3.76 0.06
N GLU A 103 11.60 4.96 0.24
CA GLU A 103 12.38 6.21 0.11
C GLU A 103 13.04 6.63 1.42
N ALA A 104 12.44 6.24 2.54
CA ALA A 104 12.90 6.60 3.88
C ALA A 104 12.44 5.57 4.92
N GLY A 105 12.98 5.70 6.14
CA GLY A 105 12.54 4.95 7.32
C GLY A 105 13.26 3.62 7.51
N ARG A 106 12.73 2.81 8.44
CA ARG A 106 13.33 1.54 8.89
C ARG A 106 13.41 0.51 7.76
N VAL A 107 12.50 0.56 6.78
CA VAL A 107 12.52 -0.32 5.60
C VAL A 107 13.86 -0.28 4.85
N LEU A 108 14.53 0.88 4.77
CA LEU A 108 15.83 1.00 4.10
C LEU A 108 16.91 0.18 4.82
N HIS A 109 16.86 0.14 6.15
CA HIS A 109 17.77 -0.69 6.94
C HIS A 109 17.49 -2.17 6.70
N HIS A 110 16.22 -2.58 6.67
CA HIS A 110 15.89 -3.98 6.36
C HIS A 110 16.30 -4.37 4.94
N LEU A 111 16.08 -3.50 3.94
CA LEU A 111 16.51 -3.75 2.57
C LEU A 111 18.03 -3.85 2.47
N LYS A 112 18.79 -2.89 3.04
CA LYS A 112 20.26 -2.93 3.08
C LYS A 112 20.79 -4.27 3.61
N ASN A 113 20.16 -4.83 4.63
CA ASN A 113 20.64 -6.06 5.27
C ASN A 113 20.17 -7.35 4.58
N ASN A 114 19.11 -7.32 3.75
CA ASN A 114 18.44 -8.54 3.29
C ASN A 114 18.29 -8.65 1.77
N ILE A 115 18.46 -7.56 1.00
CA ILE A 115 18.14 -7.52 -0.44
C ILE A 115 19.11 -8.33 -1.32
N GLU A 116 20.33 -8.56 -0.83
CA GLU A 116 21.32 -9.37 -1.53
C GLU A 116 21.21 -10.85 -1.19
N ASP A 117 20.29 -11.31 -0.37
CA ASP A 117 20.19 -12.75 -0.07
C ASP A 117 19.05 -13.37 -0.87
N PRO A 118 19.33 -14.35 -1.76
CA PRO A 118 18.31 -14.97 -2.61
C PRO A 118 17.30 -15.84 -1.82
N ALA A 119 17.56 -16.16 -0.55
CA ALA A 119 16.57 -16.81 0.32
C ALA A 119 15.54 -15.81 0.91
N ASN A 120 15.69 -14.51 0.60
CA ASN A 120 14.77 -13.47 1.02
C ASN A 120 13.85 -13.02 -0.12
N CYS A 121 12.74 -12.41 0.27
CA CYS A 121 11.76 -11.84 -0.65
C CYS A 121 11.43 -10.40 -0.22
N VAL A 122 11.29 -9.50 -1.19
CA VAL A 122 10.65 -8.20 -1.04
C VAL A 122 9.24 -8.32 -1.60
N LEU A 123 8.25 -8.27 -0.71
CA LEU A 123 6.83 -8.36 -1.04
C LEU A 123 6.25 -6.95 -1.16
N VAL A 124 5.96 -6.54 -2.38
CA VAL A 124 5.40 -5.23 -2.70
C VAL A 124 3.88 -5.31 -2.68
N ILE A 125 3.25 -4.57 -1.76
CA ILE A 125 1.79 -4.55 -1.56
C ILE A 125 1.16 -3.21 -1.97
N GLY A 126 1.83 -2.41 -2.78
CA GLY A 126 1.36 -1.07 -3.10
C GLY A 126 2.02 -0.50 -4.33
N TYR A 127 1.43 0.59 -4.81
CA TYR A 127 1.98 1.35 -5.91
C TYR A 127 3.34 1.95 -5.55
N MET A 128 4.29 1.86 -6.48
CA MET A 128 5.63 2.42 -6.37
C MET A 128 5.79 3.52 -7.41
N ALA A 129 5.90 4.78 -6.97
CA ALA A 129 6.01 5.91 -7.88
C ALA A 129 7.33 5.89 -8.68
N GLU A 130 7.33 6.46 -9.87
CA GLU A 130 8.54 6.68 -10.68
C GLU A 130 9.68 7.30 -9.87
N ASN A 131 10.90 6.91 -10.21
CA ASN A 131 12.16 7.36 -9.60
C ASN A 131 12.41 6.94 -8.15
N THR A 132 11.46 6.29 -7.48
CA THR A 132 11.67 5.72 -6.14
C THR A 132 12.55 4.48 -6.17
N LEU A 133 13.19 4.16 -5.04
CA LEU A 133 13.86 2.87 -4.82
C LEU A 133 12.86 1.71 -4.99
N GLY A 134 11.65 1.86 -4.45
CA GLY A 134 10.59 0.86 -4.57
C GLY A 134 10.26 0.51 -6.02
N ARG A 135 10.21 1.52 -6.91
CA ARG A 135 9.98 1.31 -8.35
C ARG A 135 11.13 0.52 -9.00
N LYS A 136 12.38 0.85 -8.68
CA LYS A 136 13.56 0.12 -9.19
C LYS A 136 13.56 -1.36 -8.75
N ILE A 137 13.10 -1.63 -7.53
CA ILE A 137 12.94 -3.00 -7.02
C ILE A 137 11.84 -3.74 -7.79
N VAL A 138 10.67 -3.13 -7.97
CA VAL A 138 9.54 -3.69 -8.75
C VAL A 138 9.94 -4.01 -10.19
N GLU A 139 10.74 -3.15 -10.81
CA GLU A 139 11.29 -3.33 -12.16
C GLU A 139 12.43 -4.35 -12.23
N ARG A 140 12.82 -4.93 -11.08
CA ARG A 140 13.90 -5.92 -10.97
C ARG A 140 15.23 -5.40 -11.51
N GLN A 141 15.55 -4.13 -11.26
CA GLN A 141 16.86 -3.60 -11.62
C GLN A 141 17.95 -4.34 -10.84
N ASN A 142 18.93 -4.92 -11.55
CA ASN A 142 19.99 -5.74 -10.97
C ASN A 142 20.78 -5.06 -9.85
N ARG A 143 20.87 -3.72 -9.88
CA ARG A 143 21.57 -2.92 -8.88
C ARG A 143 20.70 -1.78 -8.42
N VAL A 144 20.60 -1.60 -7.11
CA VAL A 144 19.87 -0.49 -6.49
C VAL A 144 20.76 0.26 -5.50
N ARG A 145 20.43 1.53 -5.23
CA ARG A 145 21.17 2.35 -4.27
C ARG A 145 20.40 2.50 -2.98
N ILE A 146 21.04 2.18 -1.85
CA ILE A 146 20.48 2.30 -0.50
C ILE A 146 21.53 3.02 0.36
N PHE A 147 21.15 4.12 1.01
CA PHE A 147 22.08 4.98 1.76
C PHE A 147 23.34 5.40 0.97
N GLY A 148 23.19 5.63 -0.34
CA GLY A 148 24.29 6.05 -1.23
C GLY A 148 25.16 4.91 -1.75
N GLU A 149 25.15 3.75 -1.09
CA GLU A 149 25.86 2.52 -1.47
C GLU A 149 25.06 1.70 -2.49
N THR A 150 25.75 0.88 -3.29
CA THR A 150 25.11 0.04 -4.31
C THR A 150 25.01 -1.41 -3.86
N TYR A 151 23.83 -1.99 -3.99
CA TYR A 151 23.51 -3.38 -3.63
C TYR A 151 23.02 -4.15 -4.85
N GLN A 152 23.29 -5.45 -4.90
CA GLN A 152 22.73 -6.37 -5.89
C GLN A 152 21.34 -6.84 -5.47
N LEU A 153 20.35 -6.65 -6.33
CA LEU A 153 19.02 -7.20 -6.09
C LEU A 153 19.06 -8.71 -6.38
N ARG A 154 19.24 -9.53 -5.33
CA ARG A 154 19.23 -11.00 -5.43
C ARG A 154 18.02 -11.62 -4.74
N ALA A 155 17.44 -10.93 -3.76
CA ALA A 155 16.17 -11.31 -3.15
C ALA A 155 15.06 -11.39 -4.20
N GLU A 156 14.13 -12.33 -4.01
CA GLU A 156 12.93 -12.44 -4.83
C GLU A 156 12.08 -11.16 -4.71
N VAL A 157 11.42 -10.77 -5.81
CA VAL A 157 10.47 -9.65 -5.80
C VAL A 157 9.09 -10.17 -6.19
N ALA A 158 8.21 -10.23 -5.20
CA ALA A 158 6.80 -10.59 -5.35
C ALA A 158 5.91 -9.35 -5.24
N ILE A 159 4.86 -9.28 -6.05
CA ILE A 159 3.99 -8.10 -6.15
C ILE A 159 2.53 -8.53 -5.94
N LEU A 160 1.86 -7.91 -4.97
CA LEU A 160 0.43 -8.05 -4.72
C LEU A 160 -0.27 -6.72 -5.02
N ASN A 161 -0.89 -6.64 -6.20
CA ASN A 161 -1.57 -5.43 -6.67
C ASN A 161 -2.91 -5.15 -5.95
N VAL A 162 -3.44 -6.12 -5.21
CA VAL A 162 -4.78 -6.07 -4.58
C VAL A 162 -4.88 -5.01 -3.48
N PHE A 163 -3.74 -4.60 -2.91
CA PHE A 163 -3.72 -3.66 -1.80
C PHE A 163 -3.58 -2.19 -2.21
N SER A 164 -3.57 -1.85 -3.50
CA SER A 164 -3.68 -0.45 -3.91
C SER A 164 -5.11 0.03 -3.63
N ALA A 165 -5.32 0.92 -2.64
CA ALA A 165 -6.63 1.47 -2.28
C ALA A 165 -7.26 2.38 -3.37
N HIS A 166 -6.74 2.32 -4.58
CA HIS A 166 -7.11 3.20 -5.68
C HIS A 166 -8.05 2.46 -6.61
N ALA A 167 -9.16 3.11 -6.93
CA ALA A 167 -10.12 2.68 -7.93
C ALA A 167 -9.43 2.44 -9.28
N GLY A 168 -9.81 1.36 -9.96
CA GLY A 168 -9.37 1.07 -11.32
C GLY A 168 -10.01 2.01 -12.34
N ALA A 169 -9.60 1.90 -13.60
CA ALA A 169 -10.19 2.69 -14.68
C ALA A 169 -11.69 2.43 -14.84
N ASP A 170 -12.13 1.19 -14.64
CA ASP A 170 -13.54 0.80 -14.66
C ASP A 170 -14.32 1.46 -13.52
N ASP A 171 -13.84 1.32 -12.29
CA ASP A 171 -14.47 1.91 -11.10
C ASP A 171 -14.58 3.44 -11.21
N LEU A 172 -13.53 4.11 -11.71
CA LEU A 172 -13.53 5.57 -11.92
C LEU A 172 -14.53 6.00 -13.00
N ALA A 173 -14.64 5.24 -14.08
CA ALA A 173 -15.58 5.50 -15.16
C ALA A 173 -17.03 5.28 -14.71
N GLU A 174 -17.28 4.20 -13.99
CA GLU A 174 -18.57 3.91 -13.38
C GLU A 174 -18.97 5.03 -12.39
N PHE A 175 -18.05 5.41 -11.50
CA PHE A 175 -18.29 6.49 -10.55
C PHE A 175 -18.67 7.80 -11.26
N ALA A 176 -17.93 8.19 -12.30
CA ALA A 176 -18.21 9.41 -13.06
C ALA A 176 -19.58 9.34 -13.76
N THR A 177 -19.95 8.20 -14.33
CA THR A 177 -21.24 7.97 -14.97
C THR A 177 -22.39 8.03 -13.98
N GLN A 178 -22.24 7.39 -12.80
CA GLN A 178 -23.24 7.45 -11.74
C GLN A 178 -23.44 8.89 -11.23
N VAL A 179 -22.37 9.67 -11.08
CA VAL A 179 -22.45 11.09 -10.69
C VAL A 179 -23.19 11.91 -11.76
N ALA A 180 -22.87 11.70 -13.04
CA ALA A 180 -23.53 12.40 -14.15
C ALA A 180 -25.05 12.11 -14.23
N GLY A 181 -25.48 10.90 -13.86
CA GLY A 181 -26.88 10.50 -13.85
C GLY A 181 -27.70 10.99 -12.65
N ARG A 182 -27.07 11.54 -11.60
CA ARG A 182 -27.78 11.98 -10.38
C ARG A 182 -28.52 13.30 -10.62
N ARG A 183 -29.86 13.26 -10.56
CA ARG A 183 -30.74 14.43 -10.68
C ARG A 183 -30.63 15.43 -9.52
N THR A 184 -30.03 15.03 -8.40
CA THR A 184 -30.00 15.78 -7.14
C THR A 184 -28.83 16.76 -7.01
N ALA A 185 -27.82 16.70 -7.89
CA ALA A 185 -26.57 17.48 -7.76
C ALA A 185 -26.39 18.58 -8.84
N GLY A 186 -27.43 18.86 -9.63
CA GLY A 186 -27.29 19.64 -10.86
C GLY A 186 -26.62 18.83 -11.98
N ARG A 187 -26.58 19.39 -13.20
CA ARG A 187 -25.94 18.72 -14.35
C ARG A 187 -24.41 18.82 -14.24
N LEU A 188 -23.72 17.69 -14.20
CA LEU A 188 -22.26 17.62 -14.29
C LEU A 188 -21.82 18.27 -15.62
N ARG A 189 -20.87 19.21 -15.56
CA ARG A 189 -20.38 19.94 -16.75
C ARG A 189 -18.94 19.62 -17.09
N LYS A 190 -18.07 19.47 -16.09
CA LYS A 190 -16.64 19.28 -16.28
C LYS A 190 -16.08 18.20 -15.35
N VAL A 191 -15.15 17.40 -15.85
CA VAL A 191 -14.39 16.39 -15.09
C VAL A 191 -12.90 16.62 -15.31
N PHE A 192 -12.13 16.62 -14.23
CA PHE A 192 -10.68 16.79 -14.26
C PHE A 192 -10.01 15.52 -13.73
N VAL A 193 -9.33 14.78 -14.61
CA VAL A 193 -8.52 13.61 -14.25
C VAL A 193 -7.17 14.11 -13.77
N VAL A 194 -6.81 13.82 -12.52
CA VAL A 194 -5.56 14.24 -11.88
C VAL A 194 -4.90 13.06 -11.16
N HIS A 195 -3.69 13.25 -10.62
CA HIS A 195 -3.00 12.28 -9.77
C HIS A 195 -2.81 10.89 -10.44
N GLY A 196 -2.40 10.87 -11.71
CA GLY A 196 -2.07 9.65 -12.44
C GLY A 196 -0.97 9.89 -13.48
N GLU A 197 -0.25 8.81 -13.80
CA GLU A 197 0.77 8.82 -14.86
C GLU A 197 0.11 9.02 -16.24
N PRO A 198 0.75 9.75 -17.18
CA PRO A 198 0.15 10.08 -18.47
C PRO A 198 -0.35 8.86 -19.26
N ASP A 199 0.38 7.74 -19.20
CA ASP A 199 0.06 6.48 -19.86
C ASP A 199 -1.23 5.83 -19.34
N ARG A 200 -1.66 6.16 -18.11
CA ARG A 200 -2.91 5.69 -17.50
C ARG A 200 -4.02 6.75 -17.56
N SER A 201 -3.68 8.02 -17.35
CA SER A 201 -4.65 9.11 -17.32
C SER A 201 -5.20 9.45 -18.70
N VAL A 202 -4.38 9.46 -19.76
CA VAL A 202 -4.85 9.79 -21.11
C VAL A 202 -5.90 8.80 -21.62
N PRO A 203 -5.70 7.47 -21.53
CA PRO A 203 -6.75 6.51 -21.89
C PRO A 203 -8.04 6.67 -21.08
N LEU A 204 -7.94 6.96 -19.78
CA LEU A 204 -9.11 7.19 -18.93
C LEU A 204 -9.90 8.43 -19.38
N VAL A 205 -9.22 9.52 -19.75
CA VAL A 205 -9.87 10.73 -20.27
C VAL A 205 -10.62 10.43 -21.56
N GLU A 206 -9.99 9.72 -22.50
CA GLU A 206 -10.64 9.36 -23.76
C GLU A 206 -11.87 8.46 -23.55
N ARG A 207 -11.80 7.54 -22.58
CA ARG A 207 -12.95 6.72 -22.18
C ARG A 207 -14.08 7.59 -21.61
N LEU A 208 -13.76 8.44 -20.64
CA LEU A 208 -14.75 9.32 -20.00
C LEU A 208 -15.42 10.28 -21.01
N ARG A 209 -14.70 10.78 -22.01
CA ARG A 209 -15.29 11.59 -23.09
C ARG A 209 -16.34 10.84 -23.90
N LYS A 210 -16.14 9.54 -24.13
CA LYS A 210 -17.09 8.69 -24.86
C LYS A 210 -18.29 8.30 -24.03
N GLU A 211 -18.10 8.07 -22.73
CA GLU A 211 -19.17 7.66 -21.82
C GLU A 211 -20.00 8.87 -21.33
N LEU A 212 -19.39 10.06 -21.26
CA LEU A 212 -20.01 11.30 -20.79
C LEU A 212 -20.16 12.30 -21.95
N ASN A 213 -21.05 12.01 -22.91
CA ASN A 213 -21.26 12.78 -24.16
C ASN A 213 -21.49 14.30 -23.98
N ASP A 214 -21.83 14.72 -22.78
CA ASP A 214 -22.37 16.02 -22.42
C ASP A 214 -21.50 16.75 -21.36
N VAL A 215 -20.32 16.20 -21.07
CA VAL A 215 -19.38 16.62 -20.02
C VAL A 215 -18.00 16.84 -20.62
N GLU A 216 -17.41 18.00 -20.34
CA GLU A 216 -16.03 18.29 -20.75
C GLU A 216 -15.04 17.55 -19.85
N VAL A 217 -14.14 16.74 -20.42
CA VAL A 217 -13.15 15.98 -19.64
C VAL A 217 -11.73 16.44 -19.94
N TYR A 218 -10.98 16.73 -18.88
CA TYR A 218 -9.65 17.33 -18.92
C TYR A 218 -8.60 16.48 -18.20
N TYR A 219 -7.38 16.46 -18.72
CA TYR A 219 -6.16 16.06 -18.00
C TYR A 219 -5.27 17.30 -17.86
N PRO A 220 -5.46 18.11 -16.80
CA PRO A 220 -4.79 19.40 -16.68
C PRO A 220 -3.29 19.23 -16.43
N LYS A 221 -2.49 20.09 -17.06
CA LYS A 221 -1.07 20.24 -16.72
C LYS A 221 -0.93 21.10 -15.48
N ARG A 222 0.14 20.89 -14.71
CA ARG A 222 0.47 21.74 -13.55
C ARG A 222 0.49 23.22 -13.95
N GLY A 223 -0.24 24.05 -13.22
CA GLY A 223 -0.35 25.49 -13.50
C GLY A 223 -1.46 25.88 -14.50
N SER A 224 -2.28 24.92 -14.95
CA SER A 224 -3.48 25.23 -15.75
C SER A 224 -4.56 25.90 -14.90
N HIS A 225 -5.36 26.77 -15.53
CA HIS A 225 -6.49 27.48 -14.91
C HIS A 225 -7.77 27.20 -15.71
N PHE A 226 -8.91 27.07 -15.03
CA PHE A 226 -10.20 26.78 -15.64
C PHE A 226 -11.30 27.58 -14.94
N GLU A 227 -12.26 28.08 -15.71
CA GLU A 227 -13.52 28.60 -15.18
C GLU A 227 -14.49 27.43 -14.92
N ILE A 228 -15.19 27.45 -13.79
CA ILE A 228 -16.11 26.38 -13.36
C ILE A 228 -17.55 26.83 -13.54
#